data_AF-A0A1I7GVT2-F1
#
_entry.id   AF-A0A1I7GVT2-F1
#
_cell.length_a   1.000
_cell.length_b   1.000
_cell.length_c   1.000
_cell.angle_alpha   90.00
_cell.angle_beta   90.00
_cell.angle_gamma   90.00
#
_symmetry.space_group_name_H-M   'P 1'
#
loop_
_entity.id
_entity.type
_entity.pdbx_description
1 polymer ?
#
loop_
_entity_poly.entity_id
_entity_poly.type
_entity_poly.pdbx_seq_one_letter_code
_entity_poly.pdbx_strand_id
1 'polypeptide(L)'
;MSNRKEINRQSRRKALMTLGAIAGTSTLGVIGNSYSRYEDQILNKENLPLFSIRDMKSGQLTTFNNETKQKAFPIQPGEKKVLVQHDSPGIITRLWMTTSGWFWENWDVREEKWPDATILKKLILRIYWDDNKFPSVEAPIGDFFGVGHCEYKHFVSKYLGMSSGGFYCYFPMPYNKVKIEVENLHDKSVPHVFLNANYTSYNVLPADAGRFHCMYNSGTNAGSEPQYIMKTKGKGHFVGCCVSMQSWLPNYLGYLEAPEYIYIDDGFEEKNPTIVGTGLEDYFNGGWYFRDGEFNAPLHGVPLKDSLRSMISMYRFHETDAIFFDECFTMLFQSPRPPEHTREFKYSSTAYWYQQTASELLFNLPSKDKLVDLYRIRDTDHQSIP
;
A
#
# COMPACT_ATOMS: atom_id res chain seq x y z
N MET A 1 56.50 -29.82 41.74
CA MET A 1 56.47 -29.00 42.98
C MET A 1 55.11 -28.29 42.97
N SER A 2 54.14 -28.57 43.85
CA SER A 2 54.11 -28.37 45.33
C SER A 2 54.20 -26.86 45.69
N ASN A 3 53.29 -26.22 46.46
CA ASN A 3 52.03 -26.68 47.07
C ASN A 3 51.09 -25.52 47.47
N ARG A 4 49.80 -25.86 47.64
CA ARG A 4 48.67 -25.25 48.40
C ARG A 4 48.93 -24.17 49.48
N LYS A 5 47.92 -23.29 49.70
CA LYS A 5 46.99 -23.37 50.86
C LYS A 5 45.71 -22.48 50.77
N GLU A 6 44.60 -23.01 51.28
CA GLU A 6 43.29 -22.35 51.53
C GLU A 6 43.13 -21.96 53.02
N ILE A 7 42.00 -21.30 53.39
CA ILE A 7 41.24 -21.24 54.70
C ILE A 7 40.53 -19.85 54.82
N ASN A 8 39.24 -19.67 55.15
CA ASN A 8 38.16 -20.63 55.48
C ASN A 8 36.71 -20.12 55.13
N ARG A 9 35.71 -20.90 55.57
CA ARG A 9 34.25 -20.88 55.40
C ARG A 9 33.39 -20.11 56.44
N GLN A 10 32.17 -19.74 55.99
CA GLN A 10 30.84 -19.85 56.65
C GLN A 10 30.43 -19.05 57.90
N SER A 11 29.25 -18.41 57.81
CA SER A 11 28.15 -18.52 58.80
C SER A 11 26.79 -18.16 58.17
N ARG A 12 25.71 -18.84 58.58
CA ARG A 12 24.29 -18.57 58.25
C ARG A 12 23.54 -18.20 59.53
N ARG A 13 22.53 -17.30 59.49
CA ARG A 13 21.38 -17.35 60.42
C ARG A 13 20.14 -16.62 59.90
N LYS A 14 18.96 -17.19 60.17
CA LYS A 14 17.60 -16.64 59.95
C LYS A 14 17.05 -16.09 61.28
N ALA A 15 16.23 -15.04 61.21
CA ALA A 15 15.09 -14.71 62.08
C ALA A 15 14.29 -13.63 61.30
N LEU A 16 13.02 -13.73 60.90
CA LEU A 16 11.77 -14.33 61.42
C LEU A 16 11.06 -13.44 62.45
N MET A 17 9.77 -13.21 62.16
CA MET A 17 8.84 -12.16 62.61
C MET A 17 8.75 -11.86 64.12
N THR A 18 8.32 -10.62 64.43
CA THR A 18 7.48 -10.34 65.61
C THR A 18 6.34 -9.38 65.23
N LEU A 19 5.10 -9.77 65.52
CA LEU A 19 3.92 -8.90 65.46
C LEU A 19 3.84 -7.98 66.69
N GLY A 20 3.48 -6.72 66.48
CA GLY A 20 3.13 -5.78 67.55
C GLY A 20 1.78 -5.13 67.26
N ALA A 21 0.72 -5.58 67.92
CA ALA A 21 -0.61 -5.00 67.79
C ALA A 21 -0.78 -3.79 68.72
N ILE A 22 -1.44 -2.74 68.23
CA ILE A 22 -2.06 -1.72 69.07
C ILE A 22 -3.54 -1.67 68.69
N ALA A 23 -4.40 -1.99 69.66
CA ALA A 23 -5.84 -1.84 69.54
C ALA A 23 -6.25 -0.44 69.99
N GLY A 24 -7.14 0.20 69.23
CA GLY A 24 -7.73 1.49 69.55
C GLY A 24 -9.09 1.61 68.87
N THR A 25 -10.15 1.20 69.57
CA THR A 25 -11.53 1.20 69.06
C THR A 25 -12.26 2.48 69.41
N SER A 26 -12.77 3.18 68.40
CA SER A 26 -13.93 4.07 68.51
C SER A 26 -14.88 3.82 67.33
N THR A 27 -16.18 4.00 67.56
CA THR A 27 -17.24 3.28 66.83
C THR A 27 -17.84 4.00 65.64
N LEU A 28 -18.26 3.17 64.66
CA LEU A 28 -19.39 3.37 63.73
C LEU A 28 -19.29 4.50 62.68
N GLY A 29 -18.90 4.09 61.47
CA GLY A 29 -19.24 4.73 60.21
C GLY A 29 -19.31 3.68 59.10
N VAL A 30 -20.48 3.07 58.88
CA VAL A 30 -20.68 2.12 57.78
C VAL A 30 -20.81 2.90 56.48
N ILE A 31 -19.76 2.91 55.67
CA ILE A 31 -19.83 3.20 54.23
C ILE A 31 -19.19 2.02 53.52
N GLY A 32 -20.03 1.04 53.16
CA GLY A 32 -19.62 0.02 52.21
C GLY A 32 -19.53 0.64 50.83
N ASN A 33 -18.32 0.83 50.32
CA ASN A 33 -18.12 1.30 48.94
C ASN A 33 -17.62 0.16 48.07
N SER A 34 -18.58 -0.64 47.60
CA SER A 34 -18.39 -1.62 46.54
C SER A 34 -18.26 -0.92 45.18
N TYR A 35 -17.02 -0.64 44.78
CA TYR A 35 -16.61 -0.46 43.38
C TYR A 35 -15.50 -1.50 43.14
N SER A 36 -15.78 -2.72 42.69
CA SER A 36 -16.52 -3.11 41.48
C SER A 36 -16.00 -2.38 40.25
N ARG A 37 -15.64 -3.15 39.21
CA ARG A 37 -15.09 -2.71 37.93
C ARG A 37 -13.61 -2.29 37.92
N TYR A 38 -12.74 -3.28 38.15
CA TYR A 38 -11.84 -3.63 37.03
C TYR A 38 -12.74 -4.20 35.93
N GLU A 39 -13.45 -3.31 35.24
CA GLU A 39 -14.05 -3.65 33.96
C GLU A 39 -12.92 -4.00 33.02
N ASP A 40 -13.20 -4.92 32.11
CA ASP A 40 -12.34 -5.20 30.98
C ASP A 40 -12.01 -3.87 30.28
N GLN A 41 -10.83 -3.31 30.60
CA GLN A 41 -10.05 -2.69 29.55
C GLN A 41 -9.87 -3.81 28.54
N ILE A 42 -10.69 -3.75 27.50
CA ILE A 42 -10.50 -4.46 26.25
C ILE A 42 -9.13 -3.99 25.78
N LEU A 43 -8.09 -4.69 26.24
CA LEU A 43 -6.82 -4.77 25.55
C LEU A 43 -7.20 -5.16 24.14
N ASN A 44 -7.21 -4.19 23.23
CA ASN A 44 -7.47 -4.43 21.83
C ASN A 44 -6.50 -5.52 21.41
N LYS A 45 -7.00 -6.75 21.27
CA LYS A 45 -6.16 -7.95 21.06
C LYS A 45 -5.36 -7.86 19.76
N GLU A 46 -5.76 -6.93 18.90
CA GLU A 46 -5.14 -6.55 17.64
C GLU A 46 -3.88 -5.69 17.83
N ASN A 47 -3.84 -4.81 18.84
CA ASN A 47 -2.68 -3.97 19.20
C ASN A 47 -1.80 -4.58 20.30
N LEU A 48 -1.80 -5.92 20.42
CA LEU A 48 -0.84 -6.61 21.27
C LEU A 48 0.60 -6.41 20.73
N PRO A 49 1.59 -6.09 21.58
CA PRO A 49 2.98 -5.89 21.14
C PRO A 49 3.56 -7.16 20.52
N LEU A 50 4.64 -7.02 19.73
CA LEU A 50 5.22 -8.12 18.95
C LEU A 50 5.64 -9.35 19.78
N PHE A 51 5.96 -9.16 21.07
CA PHE A 51 6.34 -10.25 21.98
C PHE A 51 5.14 -11.02 22.55
N SER A 52 3.91 -10.56 22.36
CA SER A 52 2.71 -11.28 22.82
C SER A 52 2.42 -12.47 21.92
N ILE A 53 2.30 -13.66 22.53
CA ILE A 53 1.87 -14.87 21.84
C ILE A 53 0.38 -14.75 21.48
N ARG A 54 0.05 -14.96 20.21
CA ARG A 54 -1.32 -14.90 19.66
C ARG A 54 -1.72 -16.30 19.20
N ASP A 55 -2.91 -16.77 19.60
CA ASP A 55 -3.47 -18.05 19.15
C ASP A 55 -4.13 -17.88 17.77
N MET A 56 -3.29 -17.81 16.73
CA MET A 56 -3.70 -17.58 15.35
C MET A 56 -3.00 -18.57 14.40
N LYS A 57 -3.65 -18.90 13.28
CA LYS A 57 -3.07 -19.75 12.24
C LYS A 57 -2.54 -18.90 11.09
N SER A 58 -1.29 -19.08 10.72
CA SER A 58 -0.70 -18.46 9.52
C SER A 58 -0.87 -19.35 8.30
N GLY A 59 -1.06 -18.73 7.14
CA GLY A 59 -1.01 -19.39 5.84
C GLY A 59 -0.23 -18.57 4.81
N GLN A 60 -0.03 -19.16 3.64
CA GLN A 60 0.55 -18.49 2.48
C GLN A 60 -0.16 -18.94 1.20
N LEU A 61 -0.64 -17.97 0.43
CA LEU A 61 -1.06 -18.19 -0.95
C LEU A 61 0.15 -17.93 -1.84
N THR A 62 0.46 -18.82 -2.79
CA THR A 62 1.69 -18.72 -3.59
C THR A 62 1.50 -19.31 -4.99
N THR A 63 2.26 -18.80 -5.96
CA THR A 63 2.43 -19.42 -7.29
C THR A 63 3.34 -20.65 -7.27
N PHE A 64 4.00 -20.94 -6.13
CA PHE A 64 4.85 -22.12 -6.00
C PHE A 64 4.01 -23.39 -5.79
N ASN A 65 4.00 -24.27 -6.80
CA ASN A 65 3.45 -25.62 -6.66
C ASN A 65 4.53 -26.55 -6.10
N ASN A 66 4.28 -27.13 -4.91
CA ASN A 66 5.26 -27.99 -4.24
C ASN A 66 5.44 -29.37 -4.89
N GLU A 67 4.49 -29.84 -5.71
CA GLU A 67 4.60 -31.12 -6.40
C GLU A 67 5.41 -30.97 -7.70
N THR A 68 5.04 -30.00 -8.54
CA THR A 68 5.70 -29.76 -9.84
C THR A 68 6.97 -28.92 -9.76
N LYS A 69 7.20 -28.26 -8.61
CA LYS A 69 8.26 -27.26 -8.37
C LYS A 69 8.18 -26.02 -9.27
N GLN A 70 7.08 -25.83 -10.01
CA GLN A 70 6.80 -24.60 -10.75
C GLN A 70 6.71 -23.43 -9.76
N LYS A 71 7.47 -22.36 -10.01
CA LYS A 71 7.55 -21.18 -9.13
C LYS A 71 6.65 -20.01 -9.56
N ALA A 72 6.38 -19.92 -10.85
CA ALA A 72 5.71 -18.80 -11.50
C ALA A 72 4.79 -19.28 -12.62
N PHE A 73 3.83 -18.45 -12.99
CA PHE A 73 3.03 -18.66 -14.20
C PHE A 73 3.54 -17.74 -15.32
N PRO A 74 3.90 -18.29 -16.50
CA PRO A 74 4.02 -17.48 -17.70
C PRO A 74 2.63 -17.00 -18.12
N ILE A 75 2.46 -15.70 -18.35
CA ILE A 75 1.17 -15.10 -18.73
C ILE A 75 1.23 -14.70 -20.21
N GLN A 76 0.46 -15.36 -21.07
CA GLN A 76 0.48 -15.08 -22.51
C GLN A 76 -0.15 -13.71 -22.85
N PRO A 77 0.23 -13.06 -23.97
CA PRO A 77 -0.47 -11.90 -24.51
C PRO A 77 -1.99 -12.11 -24.56
N GLY A 78 -2.75 -11.23 -23.90
CA GLY A 78 -4.21 -11.29 -23.79
C GLY A 78 -4.74 -12.31 -22.77
N GLU A 79 -3.89 -13.05 -22.06
CA GLU A 79 -4.32 -14.01 -21.03
C GLU A 79 -4.76 -13.29 -19.74
N LYS A 80 -5.91 -13.69 -19.22
CA LYS A 80 -6.31 -13.48 -17.82
C LYS A 80 -6.03 -14.76 -17.04
N LYS A 81 -5.19 -14.66 -16.01
CA LYS A 81 -4.75 -15.80 -15.20
C LYS A 81 -5.03 -15.58 -13.73
N VAL A 82 -5.87 -16.44 -13.15
CA VAL A 82 -5.99 -16.56 -11.70
C VAL A 82 -4.69 -17.15 -11.17
N LEU A 83 -3.98 -16.40 -10.33
CA LEU A 83 -2.73 -16.83 -9.70
C LEU A 83 -3.00 -17.64 -8.43
N VAL A 84 -3.97 -17.18 -7.62
CA VAL A 84 -4.41 -17.84 -6.39
C VAL A 84 -5.91 -17.62 -6.16
N GLN A 85 -6.56 -18.61 -5.56
CA GLN A 85 -7.92 -18.53 -5.03
C GLN A 85 -7.93 -19.18 -3.64
N HIS A 86 -8.67 -18.60 -2.69
CA HIS A 86 -8.81 -19.14 -1.33
C HIS A 86 -10.20 -18.83 -0.76
N ASP A 87 -10.95 -19.88 -0.46
CA ASP A 87 -12.39 -19.82 -0.16
C ASP A 87 -12.71 -19.87 1.35
N SER A 88 -11.82 -19.36 2.21
CA SER A 88 -12.00 -19.31 3.67
C SER A 88 -11.45 -18.03 4.29
N PRO A 89 -11.99 -17.55 5.43
CA PRO A 89 -11.68 -16.21 5.91
C PRO A 89 -10.23 -16.02 6.36
N GLY A 90 -9.72 -14.82 6.09
CA GLY A 90 -8.38 -14.43 6.49
C GLY A 90 -8.11 -12.93 6.30
N ILE A 91 -6.93 -12.52 6.73
CA ILE A 91 -6.39 -11.17 6.49
C ILE A 91 -5.02 -11.35 5.84
N ILE A 92 -4.85 -10.92 4.59
CA ILE A 92 -3.52 -10.82 3.97
C ILE A 92 -2.75 -9.76 4.74
N THR A 93 -1.58 -10.11 5.27
CA THR A 93 -0.70 -9.20 6.03
C THR A 93 0.56 -8.80 5.26
N ARG A 94 0.88 -9.54 4.20
CA ARG A 94 1.95 -9.23 3.25
C ARG A 94 1.62 -9.84 1.90
N LEU A 95 1.43 -9.01 0.88
CA LEU A 95 1.50 -9.40 -0.53
C LEU A 95 2.91 -9.10 -1.04
N TRP A 96 3.59 -10.09 -1.61
CA TRP A 96 4.83 -9.91 -2.35
C TRP A 96 4.67 -10.49 -3.75
N MET A 97 5.22 -9.79 -4.73
CA MET A 97 5.25 -10.24 -6.12
C MET A 97 6.62 -9.94 -6.73
N THR A 98 6.97 -10.69 -7.77
CA THR A 98 7.90 -10.23 -8.80
C THR A 98 7.45 -10.74 -10.15
N THR A 99 7.84 -10.03 -11.20
CA THR A 99 7.53 -10.37 -12.58
C THR A 99 8.77 -10.13 -13.42
N SER A 100 8.97 -10.98 -14.42
CA SER A 100 9.96 -10.74 -15.45
C SER A 100 9.44 -9.75 -16.52
N GLY A 101 10.26 -9.42 -17.51
CA GLY A 101 9.85 -8.73 -18.75
C GLY A 101 10.25 -7.25 -18.85
N TRP A 102 10.42 -6.57 -17.71
CA TRP A 102 10.84 -5.16 -17.64
C TRP A 102 12.35 -4.98 -17.42
N PHE A 103 13.08 -6.08 -17.21
CA PHE A 103 14.53 -6.12 -17.05
C PHE A 103 15.11 -7.33 -17.81
N TRP A 104 16.43 -7.34 -18.01
CA TRP A 104 17.18 -8.45 -18.60
C TRP A 104 16.97 -9.76 -17.83
N GLU A 105 16.09 -10.61 -18.36
CA GLU A 105 15.70 -11.88 -17.73
C GLU A 105 16.77 -12.97 -17.85
N ASN A 106 17.55 -12.94 -18.94
CA ASN A 106 18.30 -14.11 -19.41
C ASN A 106 19.75 -13.76 -19.78
N TRP A 107 20.67 -14.55 -19.23
CA TRP A 107 22.07 -14.67 -19.67
C TRP A 107 22.18 -15.52 -20.97
N ASP A 108 21.04 -15.95 -21.51
CA ASP A 108 20.92 -16.80 -22.69
C ASP A 108 20.78 -15.96 -23.97
N VAL A 109 21.92 -15.58 -24.52
CA VAL A 109 22.06 -14.74 -25.73
C VAL A 109 21.61 -15.42 -27.04
N ARG A 110 20.93 -16.59 -26.97
CA ARG A 110 20.49 -17.35 -28.16
C ARG A 110 19.14 -16.92 -28.71
N GLU A 111 18.33 -16.20 -27.94
CA GLU A 111 17.07 -15.59 -28.39
C GLU A 111 17.11 -14.09 -28.12
N GLU A 112 16.80 -13.26 -29.13
CA GLU A 112 16.71 -11.80 -29.00
C GLU A 112 15.45 -11.37 -28.21
N LYS A 113 15.45 -11.62 -26.90
CA LYS A 113 14.42 -11.16 -25.96
C LYS A 113 14.87 -9.85 -25.30
N TRP A 114 14.50 -8.75 -25.93
CA TRP A 114 14.70 -7.42 -25.37
C TRP A 114 13.66 -7.12 -24.27
N PRO A 115 14.07 -6.57 -23.11
CA PRO A 115 13.12 -6.12 -22.10
C PRO A 115 12.24 -4.99 -22.64
N ASP A 116 10.96 -5.00 -22.26
CA ASP A 116 10.00 -3.95 -22.58
C ASP A 116 9.31 -3.53 -21.28
N ALA A 117 9.81 -2.44 -20.70
CA ALA A 117 9.35 -1.93 -19.42
C ALA A 117 7.86 -1.50 -19.44
N THR A 118 7.22 -1.37 -20.62
CA THR A 118 5.77 -1.16 -20.71
C THR A 118 4.96 -2.29 -20.08
N ILE A 119 5.54 -3.48 -19.87
CA ILE A 119 4.89 -4.55 -19.12
C ILE A 119 4.50 -4.11 -17.69
N LEU A 120 5.23 -3.18 -17.05
CA LEU A 120 4.87 -2.66 -15.73
C LEU A 120 3.53 -1.91 -15.73
N LYS A 121 3.15 -1.30 -16.87
CA LYS A 121 1.85 -0.62 -17.06
C LYS A 121 0.82 -1.47 -17.84
N LYS A 122 1.23 -2.54 -18.53
CA LYS A 122 0.34 -3.45 -19.29
C LYS A 122 0.01 -4.76 -18.56
N LEU A 123 0.69 -5.10 -17.47
CA LEU A 123 0.38 -6.25 -16.62
C LEU A 123 -0.52 -5.79 -15.46
N ILE A 124 -1.80 -6.15 -15.52
CA ILE A 124 -2.84 -5.63 -14.65
C ILE A 124 -3.10 -6.59 -13.49
N LEU A 125 -2.96 -6.11 -12.26
CA LEU A 125 -3.37 -6.82 -11.05
C LEU A 125 -4.85 -6.60 -10.80
N ARG A 126 -5.59 -7.68 -10.54
CA ARG A 126 -6.95 -7.65 -9.99
C ARG A 126 -7.08 -8.46 -8.73
N ILE A 127 -7.80 -7.92 -7.74
CA ILE A 127 -8.21 -8.67 -6.55
C ILE A 127 -9.72 -8.54 -6.34
N TYR A 128 -10.34 -9.70 -6.15
CA TYR A 128 -11.77 -9.88 -5.94
C TYR A 128 -11.97 -10.41 -4.52
N TRP A 129 -12.92 -9.84 -3.79
CA TRP A 129 -13.29 -10.24 -2.45
C TRP A 129 -14.66 -10.91 -2.43
N ASP A 130 -14.83 -11.90 -1.56
CA ASP A 130 -16.13 -12.44 -1.13
C ASP A 130 -17.05 -12.88 -2.31
N ASP A 131 -16.48 -13.56 -3.30
CA ASP A 131 -17.12 -14.02 -4.55
C ASP A 131 -17.75 -12.91 -5.43
N ASN A 132 -17.43 -11.63 -5.20
CA ASN A 132 -17.90 -10.56 -6.06
C ASN A 132 -17.40 -10.70 -7.49
N LYS A 133 -18.27 -10.40 -8.47
CA LYS A 133 -17.97 -10.49 -9.90
C LYS A 133 -17.08 -9.35 -10.41
N PHE A 134 -17.04 -8.24 -9.66
CA PHE A 134 -16.19 -7.09 -9.90
C PHE A 134 -14.92 -7.16 -9.04
N PRO A 135 -13.79 -6.63 -9.52
CA PRO A 135 -12.62 -6.41 -8.67
C PRO A 135 -12.84 -5.19 -7.77
N SER A 136 -12.25 -5.22 -6.57
CA SER A 136 -12.12 -4.03 -5.70
C SER A 136 -10.68 -3.48 -5.71
N VAL A 137 -9.75 -4.23 -6.28
CA VAL A 137 -8.41 -3.77 -6.66
C VAL A 137 -8.28 -3.95 -8.16
N GLU A 138 -8.06 -2.88 -8.91
CA GLU A 138 -7.67 -2.91 -10.33
C GLU A 138 -6.63 -1.83 -10.61
N ALA A 139 -5.41 -2.24 -10.95
CA ALA A 139 -4.31 -1.35 -11.32
C ALA A 139 -3.22 -2.09 -12.11
N PRO A 140 -2.44 -1.41 -12.96
CA PRO A 140 -1.17 -1.96 -13.43
C PRO A 140 -0.22 -2.23 -12.27
N ILE A 141 0.61 -3.28 -12.39
CA ILE A 141 1.49 -3.72 -11.29
C ILE A 141 2.48 -2.63 -10.86
N GLY A 142 3.12 -1.90 -11.78
CA GLY A 142 4.04 -0.82 -11.42
C GLY A 142 3.37 0.26 -10.56
N ASP A 143 2.23 0.77 -11.03
CA ASP A 143 1.47 1.82 -10.34
C ASP A 143 0.86 1.33 -9.02
N PHE A 144 0.40 0.07 -8.94
CA PHE A 144 -0.09 -0.52 -7.69
C PHE A 144 0.97 -0.47 -6.59
N PHE A 145 2.24 -0.70 -6.94
CA PHE A 145 3.39 -0.64 -6.04
C PHE A 145 4.09 0.74 -6.02
N GLY A 146 3.43 1.78 -6.54
CA GLY A 146 3.72 3.19 -6.25
C GLY A 146 4.55 3.96 -7.26
N VAL A 147 4.97 3.36 -8.38
CA VAL A 147 5.77 4.04 -9.42
C VAL A 147 5.22 3.73 -10.81
N GLY A 148 4.81 4.79 -11.51
CA GLY A 148 4.30 4.71 -12.89
C GLY A 148 5.41 4.77 -13.93
N HIS A 149 5.20 5.53 -15.00
CA HIS A 149 6.18 5.81 -16.08
C HIS A 149 6.78 4.61 -16.83
N CYS A 150 6.28 3.40 -16.59
CA CYS A 150 6.93 2.15 -17.01
C CYS A 150 8.34 2.01 -16.40
N GLU A 151 8.56 2.44 -15.16
CA GLU A 151 9.87 2.37 -14.51
C GLU A 151 9.81 1.60 -13.18
N TYR A 152 10.81 0.76 -12.92
CA TYR A 152 11.06 0.20 -11.59
C TYR A 152 12.00 1.11 -10.81
N LYS A 153 11.62 1.48 -9.58
CA LYS A 153 12.50 2.22 -8.66
C LYS A 153 12.65 1.48 -7.35
N HIS A 154 13.89 1.34 -6.87
CA HIS A 154 14.10 0.84 -5.51
C HIS A 154 13.67 1.92 -4.50
N PHE A 155 12.57 1.70 -3.78
CA PHE A 155 12.16 2.55 -2.66
C PHE A 155 11.40 1.76 -1.59
N VAL A 156 11.46 2.27 -0.36
CA VAL A 156 10.90 1.60 0.82
C VAL A 156 9.95 2.54 1.55
N SER A 157 8.68 2.16 1.66
CA SER A 157 7.71 2.77 2.58
C SER A 157 7.13 1.74 3.55
N LYS A 158 6.30 2.18 4.50
CA LYS A 158 5.63 1.33 5.50
C LYS A 158 4.63 0.36 4.87
N TYR A 159 3.83 0.81 3.90
CA TYR A 159 2.72 0.03 3.37
C TYR A 159 2.99 -0.62 2.02
N LEU A 160 3.83 -0.05 1.16
CA LEU A 160 4.19 -0.68 -0.10
C LEU A 160 5.56 -0.22 -0.62
N GLY A 161 6.09 -0.91 -1.61
CA GLY A 161 7.28 -0.46 -2.29
C GLY A 161 7.89 -1.52 -3.21
N MET A 162 9.11 -1.21 -3.60
CA MET A 162 9.86 -1.93 -4.61
C MET A 162 11.29 -2.09 -4.09
N SER A 163 11.71 -3.33 -3.82
CA SER A 163 13.04 -3.62 -3.27
C SER A 163 13.70 -4.79 -4.00
N SER A 164 14.88 -4.53 -4.59
CA SER A 164 15.76 -5.54 -5.23
C SER A 164 15.05 -6.49 -6.21
N GLY A 165 14.31 -5.94 -7.18
CA GLY A 165 13.52 -6.68 -8.17
C GLY A 165 12.19 -7.25 -7.65
N GLY A 166 11.95 -7.18 -6.34
CA GLY A 166 10.67 -7.50 -5.71
C GLY A 166 9.76 -6.29 -5.58
N PHE A 167 8.46 -6.57 -5.48
CA PHE A 167 7.39 -5.63 -5.17
C PHE A 167 6.69 -6.12 -3.90
N TYR A 168 6.32 -5.22 -2.99
CA TYR A 168 5.69 -5.60 -1.73
C TYR A 168 4.56 -4.65 -1.33
N CYS A 169 3.57 -5.20 -0.63
CA CYS A 169 2.47 -4.47 -0.01
C CYS A 169 2.12 -5.11 1.35
N TYR A 170 2.00 -4.28 2.38
CA TYR A 170 1.70 -4.60 3.78
C TYR A 170 0.38 -3.99 4.25
N PHE A 171 -0.41 -3.37 3.36
CA PHE A 171 -1.80 -3.04 3.68
C PHE A 171 -2.55 -4.32 4.08
N PRO A 172 -3.17 -4.38 5.28
CA PRO A 172 -3.98 -5.53 5.67
C PRO A 172 -5.16 -5.68 4.70
N MET A 173 -5.42 -6.88 4.17
CA MET A 173 -6.55 -7.11 3.28
C MET A 173 -7.45 -8.20 3.88
N PRO A 174 -8.50 -7.85 4.65
CA PRO A 174 -9.47 -8.81 5.15
C PRO A 174 -10.36 -9.35 4.04
N TYR A 175 -10.67 -10.64 4.08
CA TYR A 175 -11.53 -11.31 3.12
C TYR A 175 -12.20 -12.54 3.74
N ASN A 176 -13.44 -12.86 3.34
CA ASN A 176 -14.03 -14.18 3.54
C ASN A 176 -13.59 -15.13 2.43
N LYS A 177 -13.46 -14.61 1.20
CA LYS A 177 -12.86 -15.31 0.04
C LYS A 177 -12.02 -14.34 -0.79
N VAL A 178 -10.95 -14.83 -1.40
CA VAL A 178 -10.09 -14.03 -2.27
C VAL A 178 -9.77 -14.76 -3.57
N LYS A 179 -9.82 -14.02 -4.69
CA LYS A 179 -9.25 -14.41 -5.98
C LYS A 179 -8.28 -13.32 -6.43
N ILE A 180 -7.01 -13.67 -6.66
CA ILE A 180 -6.02 -12.76 -7.26
C ILE A 180 -5.79 -13.20 -8.70
N GLU A 181 -5.97 -12.26 -9.62
CA GLU A 181 -5.88 -12.45 -11.06
C GLU A 181 -4.87 -11.45 -11.65
N VAL A 182 -4.16 -11.86 -12.69
CA VAL A 182 -3.33 -10.97 -13.51
C VAL A 182 -3.75 -11.08 -14.97
N GLU A 183 -3.86 -9.95 -15.65
CA GLU A 183 -4.09 -9.85 -17.09
C GLU A 183 -2.86 -9.26 -17.79
N ASN A 184 -2.39 -9.91 -18.86
CA ASN A 184 -1.31 -9.39 -19.68
C ASN A 184 -1.86 -8.68 -20.93
N LEU A 185 -1.87 -7.34 -20.92
CA LEU A 185 -2.27 -6.52 -22.08
C LEU A 185 -1.12 -6.22 -23.06
N HIS A 186 0.06 -6.81 -22.85
CA HIS A 186 1.22 -6.64 -23.74
C HIS A 186 1.12 -7.53 -24.96
N ASP A 187 1.44 -6.97 -26.12
CA ASP A 187 1.29 -7.60 -27.44
C ASP A 187 2.27 -8.76 -27.74
N LYS A 188 3.27 -8.98 -26.87
CA LYS A 188 4.45 -9.83 -27.16
C LYS A 188 5.11 -10.43 -25.92
N SER A 189 5.29 -9.62 -24.86
CA SER A 189 5.98 -10.06 -23.65
C SER A 189 5.21 -11.18 -22.94
N VAL A 190 5.93 -12.20 -22.47
CA VAL A 190 5.39 -13.35 -21.70
C VAL A 190 6.02 -13.32 -20.31
N PRO A 191 5.58 -12.42 -19.41
CA PRO A 191 6.14 -12.32 -18.07
C PRO A 191 5.89 -13.60 -17.27
N HIS A 192 6.89 -13.99 -16.49
CA HIS A 192 6.77 -15.00 -15.45
C HIS A 192 6.41 -14.32 -14.13
N VAL A 193 5.17 -14.51 -13.67
CA VAL A 193 4.66 -13.88 -12.44
C VAL A 193 4.80 -14.80 -11.24
N PHE A 194 5.50 -14.31 -10.22
CA PHE A 194 5.69 -14.93 -8.93
C PHE A 194 4.85 -14.16 -7.89
N LEU A 195 4.14 -14.88 -7.02
CA LEU A 195 3.37 -14.26 -5.92
C LEU A 195 3.56 -15.06 -4.62
N ASN A 196 3.66 -14.34 -3.50
CA ASN A 196 3.58 -14.87 -2.15
C ASN A 196 2.73 -13.90 -1.29
N ALA A 197 1.51 -14.30 -0.95
CA ALA A 197 0.64 -13.57 -0.03
C ALA A 197 0.57 -14.31 1.32
N ASN A 198 1.22 -13.77 2.35
CA ASN A 198 1.10 -14.29 3.71
C ASN A 198 -0.21 -13.76 4.34
N TYR A 199 -0.94 -14.63 5.02
CA TYR A 199 -2.20 -14.28 5.67
C TYR A 199 -2.33 -14.91 7.05
N THR A 200 -3.16 -14.28 7.88
CA THR A 200 -3.67 -14.86 9.12
C THR A 200 -5.07 -15.40 8.86
N SER A 201 -5.33 -16.67 9.21
CA SER A 201 -6.64 -17.30 9.03
C SER A 201 -7.57 -17.02 10.21
N TYR A 202 -8.85 -16.84 9.89
CA TYR A 202 -9.93 -16.60 10.84
C TYR A 202 -11.08 -17.60 10.59
N ASN A 203 -11.79 -17.99 11.65
CA ASN A 203 -13.06 -18.71 11.51
C ASN A 203 -14.18 -17.75 11.08
N VAL A 204 -14.16 -16.53 11.64
CA VAL A 204 -15.03 -15.39 11.34
C VAL A 204 -14.14 -14.14 11.48
N LEU A 205 -14.23 -13.19 10.55
CA LEU A 205 -13.49 -11.93 10.63
C LEU A 205 -13.99 -11.05 11.80
N PRO A 206 -13.18 -10.08 12.27
CA PRO A 206 -13.67 -8.97 13.09
C PRO A 206 -14.89 -8.28 12.44
N ALA A 207 -15.83 -7.79 13.25
CA ALA A 207 -17.10 -7.25 12.75
C ALA A 207 -16.94 -5.92 11.97
N ASP A 208 -15.83 -5.23 12.23
CA ASP A 208 -15.37 -3.98 11.62
C ASP A 208 -14.32 -4.20 10.52
N ALA A 209 -14.01 -5.45 10.17
CA ALA A 209 -13.06 -5.78 9.11
C ALA A 209 -13.60 -5.40 7.73
N GLY A 210 -13.23 -4.21 7.27
CA GLY A 210 -13.53 -3.72 5.92
C GLY A 210 -12.83 -4.47 4.79
N ARG A 211 -13.03 -4.03 3.55
CA ARG A 211 -12.35 -4.52 2.35
C ARG A 211 -11.40 -3.47 1.83
N PHE A 212 -10.17 -3.89 1.53
CA PHE A 212 -9.16 -3.06 0.90
C PHE A 212 -9.53 -2.82 -0.56
N HIS A 213 -9.42 -1.58 -1.00
CA HIS A 213 -9.66 -1.18 -2.38
C HIS A 213 -8.43 -0.48 -2.96
N CYS A 214 -8.23 -0.65 -4.26
CA CYS A 214 -7.28 0.14 -5.02
C CYS A 214 -7.82 0.42 -6.42
N MET A 215 -7.84 1.69 -6.81
CA MET A 215 -8.31 2.12 -8.12
C MET A 215 -7.23 2.91 -8.83
N TYR A 216 -6.95 2.53 -10.07
CA TYR A 216 -6.11 3.27 -10.97
C TYR A 216 -6.89 4.34 -11.75
N ASN A 217 -6.30 5.52 -11.90
CA ASN A 217 -6.72 6.51 -12.89
C ASN A 217 -5.52 6.98 -13.73
N SER A 218 -5.75 7.41 -14.96
CA SER A 218 -4.73 8.12 -15.74
C SER A 218 -5.35 8.91 -16.88
N GLY A 219 -4.74 10.05 -17.21
CA GLY A 219 -5.21 10.91 -18.27
C GLY A 219 -4.13 11.86 -18.78
N THR A 220 -4.51 12.68 -19.74
CA THR A 220 -3.77 13.88 -20.15
C THR A 220 -4.58 15.07 -19.68
N ASN A 221 -3.94 16.02 -19.00
CA ASN A 221 -4.56 17.24 -18.50
C ASN A 221 -3.96 18.44 -19.23
N ALA A 222 -4.82 19.32 -19.76
CA ALA A 222 -4.41 20.53 -20.49
C ALA A 222 -3.85 21.65 -19.58
N GLY A 223 -4.02 21.53 -18.26
CA GLY A 223 -3.50 22.44 -17.24
C GLY A 223 -4.55 23.05 -16.32
N SER A 224 -5.83 22.99 -16.69
CA SER A 224 -6.98 23.52 -15.93
C SER A 224 -7.89 22.44 -15.34
N GLU A 225 -7.84 21.21 -15.86
CA GLU A 225 -8.87 20.21 -15.58
C GLU A 225 -8.66 19.53 -14.22
N PRO A 226 -9.73 19.04 -13.57
CA PRO A 226 -9.60 18.24 -12.36
C PRO A 226 -8.91 16.90 -12.64
N GLN A 227 -7.80 16.65 -11.94
CA GLN A 227 -7.15 15.34 -11.88
C GLN A 227 -7.76 14.52 -10.73
N TYR A 228 -8.79 13.74 -11.04
CA TYR A 228 -9.40 12.86 -10.04
C TYR A 228 -8.43 11.75 -9.58
N ILE A 229 -8.35 11.57 -8.26
CA ILE A 229 -7.59 10.51 -7.60
C ILE A 229 -8.52 9.39 -7.15
N MET A 230 -9.63 9.74 -6.50
CA MET A 230 -10.61 8.77 -6.01
C MET A 230 -12.03 9.32 -6.15
N LYS A 231 -12.98 8.44 -6.47
CA LYS A 231 -14.42 8.67 -6.35
C LYS A 231 -15.09 7.35 -5.95
N THR A 232 -15.82 7.31 -4.84
CA THR A 232 -16.52 6.08 -4.37
C THR A 232 -17.78 6.40 -3.55
N LYS A 233 -18.66 5.40 -3.39
CA LYS A 233 -19.87 5.44 -2.56
C LYS A 233 -19.86 4.32 -1.51
N GLY A 234 -20.52 4.55 -0.38
CA GLY A 234 -20.57 3.69 0.79
C GLY A 234 -19.64 4.17 1.91
N LYS A 235 -19.72 3.54 3.09
CA LYS A 235 -18.97 3.93 4.29
C LYS A 235 -17.53 3.39 4.28
N GLY A 236 -16.55 4.23 4.65
CA GLY A 236 -15.13 3.88 4.58
C GLY A 236 -14.16 4.93 5.10
N HIS A 237 -12.88 4.73 4.76
CA HIS A 237 -11.83 5.73 4.97
C HIS A 237 -10.69 5.58 3.96
N PHE A 238 -10.21 6.72 3.46
CA PHE A 238 -9.08 6.83 2.54
C PHE A 238 -7.75 6.74 3.29
N VAL A 239 -6.84 5.89 2.80
CA VAL A 239 -5.52 5.62 3.43
C VAL A 239 -4.34 6.05 2.56
N GLY A 240 -4.58 6.74 1.44
CA GLY A 240 -3.55 7.42 0.67
C GLY A 240 -3.55 7.13 -0.82
N CYS A 241 -2.54 7.64 -1.51
CA CYS A 241 -2.40 7.49 -2.95
C CYS A 241 -0.93 7.53 -3.39
N CYS A 242 -0.68 6.98 -4.58
CA CYS A 242 0.52 7.26 -5.36
C CYS A 242 0.12 8.05 -6.62
N VAL A 243 0.96 9.00 -7.04
CA VAL A 243 0.71 9.87 -8.20
C VAL A 243 1.99 10.00 -9.01
N SER A 244 1.90 9.71 -10.31
CA SER A 244 3.00 9.75 -11.27
C SER A 244 2.64 10.70 -12.42
N MET A 245 3.46 11.72 -12.67
CA MET A 245 3.15 12.81 -13.61
C MET A 245 4.32 13.15 -14.51
N GLN A 246 4.03 13.48 -15.78
CA GLN A 246 5.02 13.94 -16.75
C GLN A 246 4.47 15.08 -17.63
N SER A 247 5.06 16.28 -17.55
CA SER A 247 4.68 17.38 -18.48
C SER A 247 5.21 17.14 -19.89
N TRP A 248 4.49 17.57 -20.93
CA TRP A 248 5.04 17.60 -22.28
C TRP A 248 6.29 18.50 -22.36
N LEU A 249 6.26 19.66 -21.69
CA LEU A 249 7.36 20.63 -21.66
C LEU A 249 8.53 20.08 -20.81
N PRO A 250 9.76 19.94 -21.35
CA PRO A 250 10.94 19.55 -20.57
C PRO A 250 11.34 20.62 -19.55
N ASN A 251 12.09 20.21 -18.51
CA ASN A 251 12.58 21.10 -17.44
C ASN A 251 11.46 21.84 -16.68
N TYR A 252 10.26 21.25 -16.55
CA TYR A 252 9.07 21.95 -16.05
C TYR A 252 8.20 21.10 -15.11
N LEU A 253 8.00 21.60 -13.89
CA LEU A 253 7.21 20.95 -12.83
C LEU A 253 6.03 21.81 -12.36
N GLY A 254 5.59 22.81 -13.14
CA GLY A 254 4.52 23.75 -12.75
C GLY A 254 3.17 23.09 -12.43
N TYR A 255 2.94 21.88 -12.94
CA TYR A 255 1.78 21.05 -12.60
C TYR A 255 1.74 20.58 -11.14
N LEU A 256 2.85 20.68 -10.39
CA LEU A 256 2.85 20.41 -8.94
C LEU A 256 2.07 21.48 -8.16
N GLU A 257 1.73 22.61 -8.76
CA GLU A 257 1.08 23.73 -8.05
C GLU A 257 -0.46 23.63 -8.06
N ALA A 258 -0.96 22.40 -8.09
CA ALA A 258 -2.37 22.05 -8.06
C ALA A 258 -2.75 21.52 -6.66
N PRO A 259 -3.40 22.32 -5.79
CA PRO A 259 -3.87 21.84 -4.49
C PRO A 259 -4.87 20.67 -4.64
N GLU A 260 -4.92 19.83 -3.61
CA GLU A 260 -5.99 18.85 -3.44
C GLU A 260 -7.29 19.53 -3.03
N TYR A 261 -8.39 18.99 -3.55
CA TYR A 261 -9.75 19.25 -3.13
C TYR A 261 -10.40 17.92 -2.77
N ILE A 262 -10.89 17.81 -1.54
CA ILE A 262 -11.54 16.60 -1.02
C ILE A 262 -12.96 16.94 -0.59
N TYR A 263 -13.90 16.18 -1.11
CA TYR A 263 -15.33 16.29 -0.85
C TYR A 263 -15.78 15.03 -0.13
N ILE A 264 -16.37 15.21 1.05
CA ILE A 264 -16.82 14.13 1.93
C ILE A 264 -18.33 14.25 2.07
N ASP A 265 -19.05 13.18 1.75
CA ASP A 265 -20.50 13.05 1.93
C ASP A 265 -21.32 14.18 1.27
N ASP A 266 -20.82 14.71 0.15
CA ASP A 266 -21.39 15.84 -0.59
C ASP A 266 -22.36 15.43 -1.71
N GLY A 267 -22.70 14.14 -1.80
CA GLY A 267 -23.55 13.58 -2.86
C GLY A 267 -22.90 13.57 -4.27
N PHE A 268 -21.59 13.83 -4.37
CA PHE A 268 -20.87 14.13 -5.61
C PHE A 268 -21.29 15.45 -6.28
N GLU A 269 -21.69 16.46 -5.51
CA GLU A 269 -21.98 17.79 -6.06
C GLU A 269 -20.72 18.59 -6.43
N GLU A 270 -19.59 18.33 -5.76
CA GLU A 270 -18.26 18.92 -5.98
C GLU A 270 -18.20 20.46 -5.86
N LYS A 271 -19.15 21.06 -5.14
CA LYS A 271 -19.28 22.53 -4.99
C LYS A 271 -18.47 23.13 -3.85
N ASN A 272 -18.46 22.48 -2.68
CA ASN A 272 -17.85 22.99 -1.45
C ASN A 272 -16.91 21.92 -0.86
N PRO A 273 -15.60 21.99 -1.11
CA PRO A 273 -14.65 21.00 -0.61
C PRO A 273 -14.55 21.06 0.92
N THR A 274 -14.50 19.88 1.54
CA THR A 274 -14.35 19.70 2.99
C THR A 274 -12.90 19.91 3.43
N ILE A 275 -11.94 19.51 2.59
CA ILE A 275 -10.49 19.73 2.79
C ILE A 275 -9.93 20.34 1.51
N VAL A 276 -9.07 21.35 1.68
CA VAL A 276 -8.36 22.05 0.60
C VAL A 276 -6.89 22.21 1.02
N GLY A 277 -5.97 21.83 0.15
CA GLY A 277 -4.54 22.05 0.37
C GLY A 277 -3.99 23.30 -0.30
N THR A 278 -2.67 23.32 -0.50
CA THR A 278 -1.93 24.49 -1.03
C THR A 278 -1.19 24.20 -2.34
N GLY A 279 -0.78 22.96 -2.55
CA GLY A 279 -0.08 22.47 -3.75
C GLY A 279 -0.01 20.95 -3.74
N LEU A 280 0.25 20.36 -4.91
CA LEU A 280 0.35 18.92 -5.08
C LEU A 280 1.58 18.38 -4.36
N GLU A 281 2.74 19.07 -4.45
CA GLU A 281 3.90 18.63 -3.65
C GLU A 281 3.66 18.78 -2.16
N ASP A 282 2.93 19.83 -1.74
CA ASP A 282 2.65 20.10 -0.32
C ASP A 282 1.82 18.98 0.29
N TYR A 283 0.81 18.46 -0.43
CA TYR A 283 0.05 17.27 -0.01
C TYR A 283 0.96 16.06 0.26
N PHE A 284 2.03 15.87 -0.52
CA PHE A 284 3.00 14.78 -0.33
C PHE A 284 4.11 15.10 0.70
N ASN A 285 3.95 16.14 1.52
CA ASN A 285 4.96 16.70 2.43
C ASN A 285 6.26 17.11 1.73
N GLY A 286 6.14 17.53 0.46
CA GLY A 286 7.20 18.19 -0.29
C GLY A 286 7.30 19.67 0.05
N GLY A 287 7.59 20.44 -0.98
CA GLY A 287 7.73 21.89 -0.94
C GLY A 287 8.79 22.36 -1.93
N TRP A 288 8.52 23.48 -2.62
CA TRP A 288 9.39 24.02 -3.66
C TRP A 288 9.76 22.98 -4.72
N TYR A 289 8.76 22.29 -5.27
CA TYR A 289 8.92 21.22 -6.26
C TYR A 289 9.86 20.09 -5.81
N PHE A 290 9.84 19.73 -4.51
CA PHE A 290 10.77 18.80 -3.87
C PHE A 290 12.24 19.20 -4.08
N ARG A 291 12.61 20.40 -3.63
CA ARG A 291 13.90 21.06 -3.93
C ARG A 291 15.11 20.11 -3.90
N ASP A 292 15.23 19.31 -2.85
CA ASP A 292 16.42 18.51 -2.56
C ASP A 292 16.42 17.09 -3.22
N GLY A 293 15.40 16.76 -4.01
CA GLY A 293 15.39 15.58 -4.89
C GLY A 293 14.57 14.39 -4.41
N GLU A 294 14.98 13.19 -4.84
CA GLU A 294 14.33 11.91 -4.52
C GLU A 294 14.54 11.54 -3.04
N PHE A 295 13.48 11.09 -2.36
CA PHE A 295 13.58 10.53 -1.00
C PHE A 295 12.43 9.55 -0.71
N ASN A 296 12.63 8.72 0.31
CA ASN A 296 11.60 7.82 0.84
C ASN A 296 11.51 7.91 2.37
N ALA A 297 10.30 8.12 2.87
CA ALA A 297 9.97 8.05 4.29
C ALA A 297 8.83 7.02 4.52
N PRO A 298 8.56 6.59 5.77
CA PRO A 298 7.59 5.52 6.02
C PRO A 298 6.18 5.79 5.46
N LEU A 299 5.72 7.03 5.51
CA LEU A 299 4.35 7.41 5.11
C LEU A 299 4.28 8.35 3.89
N HIS A 300 5.39 8.88 3.39
CA HIS A 300 5.40 9.73 2.19
C HIS A 300 6.77 9.73 1.51
N GLY A 301 6.83 10.18 0.26
CA GLY A 301 8.10 10.32 -0.46
C GLY A 301 7.94 10.59 -1.95
N VAL A 302 9.07 10.82 -2.60
CA VAL A 302 9.21 11.02 -4.04
C VAL A 302 10.28 10.04 -4.56
N PRO A 303 9.92 8.78 -4.86
CA PRO A 303 10.85 7.74 -5.32
C PRO A 303 11.38 7.95 -6.75
N LEU A 304 10.80 8.89 -7.51
CA LEU A 304 11.29 9.30 -8.83
C LEU A 304 11.15 10.81 -8.97
N LYS A 305 12.23 11.49 -9.35
CA LYS A 305 12.21 12.89 -9.80
C LYS A 305 13.28 13.11 -10.87
N ASP A 306 12.85 13.23 -12.12
CA ASP A 306 13.70 13.65 -13.25
C ASP A 306 13.21 15.00 -13.76
N SER A 307 13.75 16.08 -13.19
CA SER A 307 13.36 17.45 -13.58
C SER A 307 13.59 17.71 -15.07
N LEU A 308 14.64 17.14 -15.68
CA LEU A 308 14.98 17.37 -17.09
C LEU A 308 13.91 16.79 -18.01
N ARG A 309 13.43 15.57 -17.69
CA ARG A 309 12.31 14.92 -18.38
C ARG A 309 10.95 15.29 -17.81
N SER A 310 10.89 16.24 -16.88
CA SER A 310 9.67 16.67 -16.19
C SER A 310 8.89 15.49 -15.60
N MET A 311 9.57 14.49 -15.05
CA MET A 311 8.95 13.28 -14.46
C MET A 311 8.98 13.35 -12.95
N ILE A 312 7.89 12.89 -12.34
CA ILE A 312 7.85 12.66 -10.91
C ILE A 312 6.93 11.48 -10.57
N SER A 313 7.26 10.72 -9.52
CA SER A 313 6.34 9.81 -8.83
C SER A 313 6.41 10.10 -7.34
N MET A 314 5.24 10.20 -6.70
CA MET A 314 5.08 10.55 -5.29
C MET A 314 4.13 9.55 -4.63
N TYR A 315 4.28 9.34 -3.33
CA TYR A 315 3.32 8.60 -2.51
C TYR A 315 3.06 9.32 -1.19
N ARG A 316 1.84 9.20 -0.67
CA ARG A 316 1.47 9.52 0.71
C ARG A 316 0.45 8.49 1.19
N PHE A 317 0.68 7.99 2.40
CA PHE A 317 -0.22 7.10 3.11
C PHE A 317 -0.67 7.76 4.41
N HIS A 318 -1.97 7.68 4.68
CA HIS A 318 -2.57 8.15 5.92
C HIS A 318 -2.70 6.99 6.90
N GLU A 319 -2.44 7.24 8.17
CA GLU A 319 -2.61 6.25 9.25
C GLU A 319 -3.42 6.86 10.39
N THR A 320 -2.82 7.76 11.16
CA THR A 320 -3.51 8.52 12.22
C THR A 320 -4.37 9.65 11.67
N ASP A 321 -4.15 10.02 10.40
CA ASP A 321 -4.81 11.09 9.65
C ASP A 321 -5.65 10.55 8.48
N ALA A 322 -6.14 9.31 8.58
CA ALA A 322 -7.04 8.71 7.58
C ALA A 322 -8.31 9.56 7.41
N ILE A 323 -8.81 9.64 6.17
CA ILE A 323 -9.93 10.54 5.84
C ILE A 323 -11.22 9.73 5.73
N PHE A 324 -12.10 9.88 6.70
CA PHE A 324 -13.34 9.11 6.87
C PHE A 324 -14.50 9.66 6.02
N PHE A 325 -15.41 8.78 5.60
CA PHE A 325 -16.63 9.12 4.86
C PHE A 325 -17.73 8.07 5.13
N ASP A 326 -18.99 8.51 5.21
CA ASP A 326 -20.13 7.64 5.55
C ASP A 326 -21.00 7.26 4.33
N GLU A 327 -21.07 8.11 3.31
CA GLU A 327 -21.91 7.95 2.13
C GLU A 327 -21.12 8.00 0.81
N CYS A 328 -20.17 8.94 0.66
CA CYS A 328 -19.36 9.08 -0.54
C CYS A 328 -18.10 9.94 -0.34
N PHE A 329 -17.13 9.75 -1.23
CA PHE A 329 -15.86 10.47 -1.19
C PHE A 329 -15.39 10.80 -2.61
N THR A 330 -14.93 12.04 -2.82
CA THR A 330 -14.21 12.47 -4.02
C THR A 330 -12.93 13.18 -3.61
N MET A 331 -11.79 12.80 -4.22
CA MET A 331 -10.53 13.54 -4.14
C MET A 331 -10.02 13.83 -5.54
N LEU A 332 -9.61 15.08 -5.77
CA LEU A 332 -8.98 15.53 -7.01
C LEU A 332 -7.87 16.54 -6.72
N PHE A 333 -6.93 16.72 -7.64
CA PHE A 333 -6.03 17.88 -7.70
C PHE A 333 -6.47 18.79 -8.84
N GLN A 334 -6.49 20.10 -8.64
CA GLN A 334 -6.79 21.05 -9.72
C GLN A 334 -5.99 22.34 -9.52
N SER A 335 -5.34 22.84 -10.58
CA SER A 335 -4.61 24.12 -10.46
C SER A 335 -5.57 25.30 -10.59
N PRO A 336 -5.53 26.27 -9.66
CA PRO A 336 -6.23 27.56 -9.82
C PRO A 336 -5.48 28.51 -10.77
N ARG A 337 -4.34 28.07 -11.35
CA ARG A 337 -3.50 28.88 -12.22
C ARG A 337 -3.93 28.76 -13.68
N PRO A 338 -3.67 29.78 -14.52
CA PRO A 338 -3.90 29.69 -15.95
C PRO A 338 -3.18 28.47 -16.58
N PRO A 339 -3.76 27.80 -17.60
CA PRO A 339 -3.16 26.61 -18.23
C PRO A 339 -1.71 26.80 -18.71
N GLU A 340 -1.32 28.01 -19.10
CA GLU A 340 0.06 28.37 -19.47
C GLU A 340 1.08 28.32 -18.32
N HIS A 341 0.62 28.23 -17.07
CA HIS A 341 1.45 28.06 -15.85
C HIS A 341 1.40 26.64 -15.28
N THR A 342 0.42 25.82 -15.66
CA THR A 342 0.38 24.39 -15.32
C THR A 342 1.04 23.54 -16.41
N ARG A 343 0.82 23.94 -17.67
CA ARG A 343 1.12 23.24 -18.93
C ARG A 343 0.40 21.91 -19.08
N GLU A 344 0.44 21.36 -20.29
CA GLU A 344 -0.07 20.01 -20.53
C GLU A 344 0.82 18.97 -19.83
N PHE A 345 0.19 17.99 -19.18
CA PHE A 345 0.86 16.86 -18.57
C PHE A 345 0.06 15.56 -18.66
N LYS A 346 0.79 14.44 -18.73
CA LYS A 346 0.26 13.10 -18.48
C LYS A 346 0.29 12.83 -16.98
N TYR A 347 -0.74 12.17 -16.46
CA TYR A 347 -0.75 11.63 -15.10
C TYR A 347 -1.21 10.18 -15.06
N SER A 348 -0.78 9.47 -14.03
CA SER A 348 -1.39 8.24 -13.51
C SER A 348 -1.42 8.30 -11.99
N SER A 349 -2.39 7.63 -11.39
CA SER A 349 -2.54 7.55 -9.94
C SER A 349 -3.14 6.24 -9.50
N THR A 350 -2.86 5.86 -8.26
CA THR A 350 -3.52 4.78 -7.53
C THR A 350 -4.02 5.33 -6.21
N ALA A 351 -5.31 5.18 -5.93
CA ALA A 351 -5.92 5.50 -4.64
C ALA A 351 -6.12 4.23 -3.83
N TYR A 352 -5.85 4.28 -2.52
CA TYR A 352 -5.99 3.16 -1.59
C TYR A 352 -6.93 3.52 -0.44
N TRP A 353 -7.91 2.67 -0.15
CA TRP A 353 -8.90 2.92 0.90
C TRP A 353 -9.53 1.63 1.43
N TYR A 354 -10.28 1.75 2.52
CA TYR A 354 -11.12 0.68 3.05
C TYR A 354 -12.59 1.08 3.00
N GLN A 355 -13.47 0.10 2.76
CA GLN A 355 -14.92 0.26 2.92
C GLN A 355 -15.51 -0.92 3.69
N GLN A 356 -16.69 -0.73 4.27
CA GLN A 356 -17.38 -1.77 5.05
C GLN A 356 -17.66 -3.05 4.23
N THR A 357 -17.87 -2.92 2.92
CA THR A 357 -18.06 -4.01 1.97
C THR A 357 -17.17 -3.81 0.74
N ALA A 358 -16.99 -4.86 -0.06
CA ALA A 358 -16.44 -4.71 -1.42
C ALA A 358 -17.40 -3.89 -2.28
N SER A 359 -16.87 -3.02 -3.15
CA SER A 359 -17.64 -2.24 -4.11
C SER A 359 -16.99 -2.25 -5.50
N GLU A 360 -17.77 -1.85 -6.52
CA GLU A 360 -17.28 -1.57 -7.86
C GLU A 360 -16.43 -0.29 -7.88
N LEU A 361 -15.44 -0.25 -8.77
CA LEU A 361 -14.57 0.90 -8.99
C LEU A 361 -15.24 1.87 -9.98
N LEU A 362 -15.30 3.16 -9.66
CA LEU A 362 -16.00 4.15 -10.49
C LEU A 362 -15.17 4.65 -11.69
N PHE A 363 -13.86 4.39 -11.69
CA PHE A 363 -13.00 4.62 -12.86
C PHE A 363 -12.68 3.29 -13.54
N ASN A 364 -12.91 3.23 -14.84
CA ASN A 364 -12.56 2.08 -15.66
C ASN A 364 -11.08 2.13 -16.02
N LEU A 365 -10.41 0.96 -16.06
CA LEU A 365 -9.07 0.86 -16.63
C LEU A 365 -9.05 1.40 -18.08
N PRO A 366 -8.12 2.31 -18.44
CA PRO A 366 -7.94 2.77 -19.81
C PRO A 366 -7.58 1.64 -20.79
N SER A 367 -7.76 1.88 -22.08
CA SER A 367 -7.27 0.96 -23.11
C SER A 367 -5.75 0.79 -23.02
N LYS A 368 -5.23 -0.37 -23.44
CA LYS A 368 -3.80 -0.72 -23.32
C LYS A 368 -2.84 0.33 -23.92
N ASP A 369 -3.27 1.06 -24.93
CA ASP A 369 -2.49 2.11 -25.57
C ASP A 369 -2.48 3.40 -24.72
N LYS A 370 -3.60 3.70 -24.05
CA LYS A 370 -3.76 4.82 -23.10
C LYS A 370 -3.11 4.59 -21.74
N LEU A 371 -2.71 3.35 -21.44
CA LEU A 371 -1.85 3.06 -20.28
C LEU A 371 -0.41 3.54 -20.50
N VAL A 372 0.05 3.65 -21.74
CA VAL A 372 1.47 3.92 -22.07
C VAL A 372 1.69 5.15 -22.96
N ASP A 373 0.62 5.83 -23.40
CA ASP A 373 0.77 6.99 -24.27
C ASP A 373 1.44 8.19 -23.57
N LEU A 374 2.27 8.89 -24.34
CA LEU A 374 3.02 10.10 -23.99
C LEU A 374 4.12 9.95 -22.92
N TYR A 375 4.27 8.80 -22.26
CA TYR A 375 5.40 8.57 -21.36
C TYR A 375 6.72 8.53 -22.13
N ARG A 376 7.63 9.48 -21.85
CA ARG A 376 9.05 9.36 -22.20
C ARG A 376 9.68 8.37 -21.22
N ILE A 377 9.54 7.09 -21.54
CA ILE A 377 10.14 5.97 -20.80
C ILE A 377 11.66 6.13 -20.82
N ARG A 378 12.30 5.84 -19.69
CA ARG A 378 13.76 5.84 -19.57
C ARG A 378 14.26 4.41 -19.66
N ASP A 379 15.29 4.17 -20.45
CA ASP A 379 16.11 2.97 -20.24
C ASP A 379 16.92 3.18 -18.96
N THR A 380 16.63 2.36 -17.95
CA THR A 380 17.29 2.37 -16.65
C THR A 380 17.91 1.03 -16.30
N ASP A 381 17.82 0.01 -17.17
CA ASP A 381 18.13 -1.37 -16.82
C ASP A 381 19.62 -1.74 -16.91
N HIS A 382 20.48 -0.75 -17.11
CA HIS A 382 21.94 -0.87 -17.10
C HIS A 382 22.54 -1.60 -15.86
N GLN A 383 21.79 -1.73 -14.76
CA GLN A 383 22.20 -2.42 -13.54
C GLN A 383 21.90 -3.93 -13.55
N SER A 384 21.04 -4.39 -14.46
CA SER A 384 20.71 -5.81 -14.68
C SER A 384 21.47 -6.41 -15.87
N ILE A 385 22.28 -5.60 -16.57
CA ILE A 385 23.10 -6.08 -17.68
C ILE A 385 24.20 -7.02 -17.12
N PRO A 386 24.34 -8.24 -17.67
CA PRO A 386 25.25 -9.28 -17.16
C PRO A 386 26.75 -8.97 -17.31
#